data_AF-A0A349A060-F1
#
_entry.id   AF-A0A349A060-F1
#
_cell.length_a   1.000
_cell.length_b   1.000
_cell.length_c   1.000
_cell.angle_alpha   90.00
_cell.angle_beta   90.00
_cell.angle_gamma   90.00
#
_symmetry.space_group_name_H-M   'P 1'
#
loop_
_entity.id
_entity.type
_entity.pdbx_description
1 polymer ?
#
loop_
_entity_poly.entity_id
_entity_poly.type
_entity_poly.pdbx_seq_one_letter_code
_entity_poly.pdbx_strand_id
1 'polypeptide(L)'
;MNNKANEFSSFAETIASLGTLTKLESAVSAAIKSSRVPPKETRKLLKCLSVQEAGNTALFQFMRDLFSKVGVGELEIIKNDIFRYDFAIENSPVCKLSPHVKNKKTCYITAESLSQFFSKDLSLPGTVEETACRNAGDARCEFAVSLQPLAVYQLALDDVDKTIISNVMEGQNRARISESLEMADDEVLFRMNILKRYKILNDDYEMT
;
A
#
# COMPACT_ATOMS: atom_id res chain seq x y z
N MET A 1 -17.53 -26.29 -40.75
CA MET A 1 -16.06 -26.46 -40.91
C MET A 1 -15.41 -26.06 -39.60
N ASN A 2 -14.81 -27.01 -38.91
CA ASN A 2 -14.11 -26.83 -37.64
C ASN A 2 -12.87 -25.96 -37.86
N ASN A 3 -12.86 -24.77 -37.26
CA ASN A 3 -11.62 -24.01 -37.06
C ASN A 3 -10.76 -24.81 -36.08
N LYS A 4 -9.74 -25.50 -36.60
CA LYS A 4 -8.63 -25.96 -35.74
C LYS A 4 -7.99 -24.69 -35.18
N ALA A 5 -8.23 -24.40 -33.91
CA ALA A 5 -7.41 -23.48 -33.15
C ALA A 5 -5.95 -23.91 -33.35
N ASN A 6 -5.15 -23.04 -33.94
CA ASN A 6 -3.78 -23.35 -34.33
C ASN A 6 -2.98 -23.49 -33.02
N GLU A 7 -2.53 -24.69 -32.65
CA GLU A 7 -1.82 -24.90 -31.38
C GLU A 7 -0.57 -23.99 -31.25
N PHE A 8 0.03 -23.63 -32.39
CA PHE A 8 1.11 -22.66 -32.48
C PHE A 8 0.71 -21.22 -32.16
N SER A 9 -0.56 -20.82 -32.35
CA SER A 9 -1.03 -19.50 -31.93
C SER A 9 -1.14 -19.42 -30.41
N SER A 10 -1.60 -20.48 -29.75
CA SER A 10 -1.65 -20.58 -28.28
C SER A 10 -0.25 -20.51 -27.64
N PHE A 11 0.74 -21.19 -28.23
CA PHE A 11 2.13 -21.11 -27.77
C PHE A 11 2.74 -19.72 -28.02
N ALA A 12 2.58 -19.14 -29.22
CA ALA A 12 3.08 -17.81 -29.55
C ALA A 12 2.44 -16.71 -28.68
N GLU A 13 1.14 -16.81 -28.41
CA GLU A 13 0.41 -15.95 -27.47
C GLU A 13 1.00 -16.07 -26.06
N THR A 14 1.27 -17.30 -25.59
CA THR A 14 1.89 -17.53 -24.28
C THR A 14 3.28 -16.91 -24.19
N ILE A 15 4.13 -17.08 -25.22
CA ILE A 15 5.47 -16.48 -25.27
C ILE A 15 5.39 -14.94 -25.33
N ALA A 16 4.45 -14.38 -26.08
CA ALA A 16 4.25 -12.94 -26.15
C ALA A 16 3.78 -12.36 -24.80
N SER A 17 2.87 -13.06 -24.11
CA SER A 17 2.44 -12.71 -22.75
C SER A 17 3.60 -12.77 -21.76
N LEU A 18 4.40 -13.83 -21.77
CA LEU A 18 5.61 -13.94 -20.94
C LEU A 18 6.59 -12.80 -21.23
N GLY A 19 6.86 -12.49 -22.49
CA GLY A 19 7.74 -11.38 -22.87
C GLY A 19 7.21 -10.02 -22.39
N THR A 20 5.89 -9.84 -22.35
CA THR A 20 5.26 -8.62 -21.81
C THR A 20 5.40 -8.57 -20.29
N LEU A 21 5.15 -9.69 -19.60
CA LEU A 21 5.31 -9.83 -18.16
C LEU A 21 6.75 -9.54 -17.70
N THR A 22 7.76 -10.06 -18.40
CA THR A 22 9.17 -9.77 -18.11
C THR A 22 9.53 -8.31 -18.33
N LYS A 23 8.95 -7.65 -19.35
CA LYS A 23 9.13 -6.20 -19.58
C LYS A 23 8.51 -5.38 -18.46
N LEU A 24 7.29 -5.74 -18.01
CA LEU A 24 6.62 -5.09 -16.88
C LEU A 24 7.46 -5.22 -15.61
N GLU A 25 7.92 -6.42 -15.28
CA GLU A 25 8.76 -6.68 -14.11
C GLU A 25 10.05 -5.86 -14.14
N SER A 26 10.73 -5.82 -15.30
CA SER A 26 11.95 -5.03 -15.48
C SER A 26 11.69 -3.53 -15.33
N ALA A 27 10.59 -3.02 -15.89
CA ALA A 27 10.19 -1.63 -15.79
C ALA A 27 9.86 -1.22 -14.35
N VAL A 28 9.12 -2.07 -13.62
CA VAL A 28 8.82 -1.89 -12.20
C VAL A 28 10.11 -1.88 -11.38
N SER A 29 11.00 -2.85 -11.58
CA SER A 29 12.25 -2.93 -10.84
C SER A 29 13.13 -1.70 -11.07
N ALA A 30 13.22 -1.21 -12.32
CA ALA A 30 13.96 -0.01 -12.66
C ALA A 30 13.33 1.24 -12.03
N ALA A 31 12.00 1.36 -12.13
CA ALA A 31 11.23 2.45 -11.54
C ALA A 31 11.47 2.53 -10.02
N ILE A 32 11.33 1.41 -9.30
CA ILE A 32 11.54 1.31 -7.85
C ILE A 32 12.99 1.65 -7.45
N LYS A 33 13.98 1.24 -8.24
CA LYS A 33 15.40 1.58 -7.97
C LYS A 33 15.70 3.06 -8.16
N SER A 34 14.99 3.71 -9.07
CA SER A 34 15.17 5.13 -9.39
C SER A 34 14.32 6.06 -8.52
N SER A 35 13.23 5.54 -7.96
CA SER A 35 12.40 6.27 -7.01
C SER A 35 13.10 6.36 -5.65
N ARG A 36 12.83 7.46 -4.96
CA ARG A 36 13.21 7.66 -3.56
C ARG A 36 12.07 8.35 -2.87
N VAL A 37 11.18 7.58 -2.26
CA VAL A 37 10.11 8.14 -1.45
C VAL A 37 10.70 8.69 -0.14
N PRO A 38 10.53 9.99 0.16
CA PRO A 38 10.99 10.53 1.43
C PRO A 38 10.23 9.90 2.60
N PRO A 39 10.88 9.52 3.71
CA PRO A 39 10.20 8.91 4.87
C PRO A 39 9.04 9.75 5.44
N LYS A 40 9.13 11.09 5.32
CA LYS A 40 8.05 12.00 5.72
C LYS A 40 6.74 11.78 4.93
N GLU A 41 6.82 11.40 3.66
CA GLU A 41 5.64 11.15 2.83
C GLU A 41 5.04 9.77 3.15
N THR A 42 5.89 8.77 3.41
CA THR A 42 5.45 7.48 3.96
C THR A 42 4.72 7.67 5.28
N ARG A 43 5.27 8.49 6.20
CA ARG A 43 4.64 8.79 7.49
C ARG A 43 3.27 9.45 7.32
N LYS A 44 3.12 10.39 6.39
CA LYS A 44 1.83 11.02 6.11
C LYS A 44 0.78 9.98 5.70
N LEU A 45 1.14 9.07 4.78
CA LEU A 45 0.24 7.99 4.36
C LEU A 45 -0.16 7.10 5.55
N LEU A 46 0.80 6.70 6.38
CA LEU A 46 0.56 5.87 7.57
C LEU A 46 -0.37 6.54 8.60
N LYS A 47 -0.36 7.88 8.67
CA LYS A 47 -1.18 8.67 9.60
C LYS A 47 -2.59 8.99 9.06
N CYS A 48 -2.90 8.74 7.78
CA CYS A 48 -4.21 9.02 7.17
C CYS A 48 -5.33 8.18 7.78
N LEU A 49 -6.40 8.81 8.27
CA LEU A 49 -7.51 8.17 8.99
C LEU A 49 -8.60 7.62 8.06
N SER A 50 -8.58 7.98 6.78
CA SER A 50 -9.57 7.55 5.80
C SER A 50 -8.94 7.18 4.45
N VAL A 51 -9.69 6.40 3.66
CA VAL A 51 -9.33 6.07 2.27
C VAL A 51 -9.19 7.33 1.41
N GLN A 52 -10.07 8.32 1.62
CA GLN A 52 -10.04 9.58 0.88
C GLN A 52 -8.79 10.40 1.19
N GLU A 53 -8.41 10.52 2.45
CA GLU A 53 -7.16 11.18 2.86
C GLU A 53 -5.95 10.48 2.25
N ALA A 54 -5.88 9.16 2.40
CA ALA A 54 -4.78 8.35 1.88
C ALA A 54 -4.66 8.47 0.35
N GLY A 55 -5.79 8.43 -0.35
CA GLY A 55 -5.90 8.63 -1.79
C GLY A 55 -5.45 10.01 -2.25
N ASN A 56 -5.52 11.03 -1.41
CA ASN A 56 -5.09 12.39 -1.75
C ASN A 56 -3.63 12.70 -1.37
N THR A 57 -2.91 11.77 -0.73
CA THR A 57 -1.51 11.97 -0.38
C THR A 57 -0.62 12.04 -1.63
N ALA A 58 0.42 12.88 -1.59
CA ALA A 58 1.42 12.95 -2.65
C ALA A 58 2.07 11.59 -2.93
N LEU A 59 2.29 10.78 -1.89
CA LEU A 59 2.80 9.42 -2.03
C LEU A 59 1.87 8.51 -2.82
N PHE A 60 0.58 8.47 -2.48
CA PHE A 60 -0.36 7.62 -3.22
C PHE A 60 -0.50 8.08 -4.67
N GLN A 61 -0.57 9.39 -4.91
CA GLN A 61 -0.61 9.96 -6.26
C GLN A 61 0.62 9.56 -7.08
N PHE A 62 1.82 9.66 -6.48
CA PHE A 62 3.05 9.19 -7.09
C PHE A 62 3.02 7.69 -7.40
N MET A 63 2.57 6.86 -6.46
CA MET A 63 2.45 5.41 -6.65
C MET A 63 1.47 5.07 -7.78
N ARG A 64 0.30 5.71 -7.82
CA ARG A 64 -0.69 5.52 -8.88
C ARG A 64 -0.12 5.87 -10.25
N ASP A 65 0.55 7.02 -10.36
CA ASP A 65 1.20 7.45 -11.60
C ASP A 65 2.32 6.51 -12.03
N LEU A 66 3.11 6.02 -11.07
CA LEU A 66 4.20 5.08 -11.32
C LEU A 66 3.66 3.77 -11.91
N PHE A 67 2.67 3.17 -11.25
CA PHE A 67 2.06 1.89 -11.65
C PHE A 67 1.31 2.00 -12.98
N SER A 68 0.68 3.15 -13.24
CA SER A 68 0.07 3.44 -14.54
C SER A 68 1.14 3.54 -15.64
N LYS A 69 2.22 4.31 -15.41
CA LYS A 69 3.32 4.49 -16.39
C LYS A 69 4.05 3.20 -16.73
N VAL A 70 4.27 2.32 -15.77
CA VAL A 70 4.92 1.02 -16.00
C VAL A 70 3.97 -0.02 -16.61
N GLY A 71 2.68 0.29 -16.77
CA GLY A 71 1.72 -0.58 -17.46
C GLY A 71 1.01 -1.60 -16.58
N VAL A 72 1.08 -1.46 -15.25
CA VAL A 72 0.37 -2.34 -14.30
C VAL A 72 -1.10 -1.90 -14.12
N GLY A 73 -1.40 -0.64 -14.41
CA GLY A 73 -2.74 -0.06 -14.38
C GLY A 73 -2.89 1.03 -13.33
N GLU A 74 -4.07 1.64 -13.28
CA GLU A 74 -4.39 2.69 -12.32
C GLU A 74 -4.82 2.07 -10.99
N LEU A 75 -4.02 2.31 -9.95
CA LEU A 75 -4.33 1.88 -8.59
C LEU A 75 -5.39 2.80 -7.97
N GLU A 76 -6.36 2.17 -7.32
CA GLU A 76 -7.30 2.80 -6.40
C GLU A 76 -7.06 2.22 -5.00
N ILE A 77 -6.99 3.06 -3.97
CA ILE A 77 -7.02 2.60 -2.58
C ILE A 77 -8.46 2.38 -2.16
N ILE A 78 -8.78 1.18 -1.68
CA ILE A 78 -10.14 0.79 -1.28
C ILE A 78 -10.25 0.49 0.22
N LYS A 79 -9.11 0.24 0.88
CA LYS A 79 -9.02 0.11 2.34
C LYS A 79 -7.74 0.74 2.85
N ASN A 80 -7.86 1.47 3.96
CA ASN A 80 -6.74 1.98 4.75
C ASN A 80 -6.93 1.56 6.20
N ASP A 81 -6.06 0.67 6.67
CA ASP A 81 -5.94 0.25 8.06
C ASP A 81 -4.47 0.31 8.48
N ILE A 82 -4.22 0.26 9.78
CA ILE A 82 -2.92 0.54 10.41
C ILE A 82 -1.80 -0.33 9.85
N PHE A 83 -2.12 -1.61 9.65
CA PHE A 83 -1.19 -2.62 9.13
C PHE A 83 -1.67 -3.22 7.81
N ARG A 84 -2.69 -2.62 7.17
CA ARG A 84 -3.25 -3.18 5.95
C ARG A 84 -3.78 -2.13 4.98
N TYR A 85 -3.35 -2.25 3.73
CA TYR A 85 -3.84 -1.44 2.62
C TYR A 85 -4.40 -2.36 1.55
N ASP A 86 -5.63 -2.11 1.10
CA ASP A 86 -6.19 -2.84 -0.02
C ASP A 86 -6.29 -1.91 -1.24
N PHE A 87 -5.85 -2.41 -2.38
CA PHE A 87 -5.86 -1.71 -3.66
C PHE A 87 -6.72 -2.42 -4.69
N ALA A 88 -7.37 -1.66 -5.57
CA ALA A 88 -8.12 -2.18 -6.70
C ALA A 88 -7.56 -1.64 -8.02
N ILE A 89 -7.72 -2.44 -9.08
CA ILE A 89 -7.49 -2.05 -10.47
C ILE A 89 -8.68 -2.54 -11.30
N GLU A 90 -9.51 -1.60 -11.77
CA GLU A 90 -10.74 -1.89 -12.51
C GLU A 90 -10.46 -2.66 -13.82
N ASN A 91 -9.46 -2.20 -14.56
CA ASN A 91 -9.09 -2.73 -15.87
C ASN A 91 -7.62 -3.14 -15.94
N SER A 92 -7.21 -4.08 -15.07
CA SER A 92 -5.83 -4.59 -15.01
C SER A 92 -5.31 -5.05 -16.38
N PRO A 93 -4.28 -4.39 -16.94
CA PRO A 93 -3.61 -4.85 -18.16
C PRO A 93 -2.98 -6.23 -17.99
N VAL A 94 -2.48 -6.56 -16.79
CA VAL A 94 -1.88 -7.87 -16.48
C VAL A 94 -2.91 -8.99 -16.64
N CYS A 95 -4.13 -8.78 -16.16
CA CYS A 95 -5.22 -9.74 -16.30
C CYS A 95 -5.52 -10.06 -17.79
N LYS A 96 -5.39 -9.06 -18.66
CA LYS A 96 -5.66 -9.20 -20.11
C LYS A 96 -4.61 -10.03 -20.85
N LEU A 97 -3.44 -10.29 -20.25
CA LEU A 97 -2.38 -11.10 -20.84
C LEU A 97 -2.69 -12.60 -20.78
N SER A 98 -3.68 -13.01 -19.99
CA SER A 98 -4.08 -14.42 -19.83
C SER A 98 -5.59 -14.61 -20.00
N PRO A 99 -6.19 -14.18 -21.13
CA PRO A 99 -7.65 -14.17 -21.32
C PRO A 99 -8.26 -15.57 -21.34
N HIS A 100 -7.45 -16.59 -21.63
CA HIS A 100 -7.86 -17.99 -21.69
C HIS A 100 -7.84 -18.67 -20.33
N VAL A 101 -7.17 -18.09 -19.33
CA VAL A 101 -7.09 -18.63 -17.97
C VAL A 101 -8.37 -18.23 -17.22
N LYS A 102 -9.13 -19.22 -16.80
CA LYS A 102 -10.39 -19.03 -16.07
C LYS A 102 -10.32 -19.63 -14.66
N ASN A 103 -11.09 -19.06 -13.74
CA ASN A 103 -11.21 -19.47 -12.33
C ASN A 103 -9.88 -19.45 -11.58
N LYS A 104 -8.93 -18.62 -12.02
CA LYS A 104 -7.61 -18.46 -11.39
C LYS A 104 -7.22 -16.99 -11.36
N LYS A 105 -6.53 -16.62 -10.28
CA LYS A 105 -5.85 -15.34 -10.12
C LYS A 105 -4.61 -15.30 -11.00
N THR A 106 -4.36 -14.17 -11.65
CA THR A 106 -3.35 -14.05 -12.72
C THR A 106 -2.52 -12.77 -12.65
N CYS A 107 -2.85 -11.85 -11.75
CA CYS A 107 -2.15 -10.58 -11.60
C CYS A 107 -1.00 -10.66 -10.57
N TYR A 108 -0.33 -11.81 -10.48
CA TYR A 108 0.75 -12.04 -9.51
C TYR A 108 1.91 -11.03 -9.65
N ILE A 109 2.22 -10.57 -10.86
CA ILE A 109 3.24 -9.52 -11.07
C ILE A 109 2.83 -8.20 -10.43
N THR A 110 1.54 -7.87 -10.42
CA THR A 110 1.06 -6.68 -9.72
C THR A 110 1.27 -6.80 -8.21
N ALA A 111 0.95 -7.97 -7.63
CA ALA A 111 1.19 -8.24 -6.22
C ALA A 111 2.68 -8.16 -5.87
N GLU A 112 3.55 -8.75 -6.70
CA GLU A 112 5.00 -8.68 -6.53
C GLU A 112 5.53 -7.24 -6.66
N SER A 113 4.99 -6.47 -7.60
CA SER A 113 5.36 -5.06 -7.81
C SER A 113 5.03 -4.21 -6.58
N LEU A 114 3.82 -4.39 -6.02
CA LEU A 114 3.41 -3.74 -4.78
C LEU A 114 4.31 -4.18 -3.61
N SER A 115 4.62 -5.47 -3.50
CA SER A 115 5.52 -6.01 -2.47
C SER A 115 6.89 -5.35 -2.53
N GLN A 116 7.48 -5.23 -3.72
CA GLN A 116 8.77 -4.56 -3.91
C GLN A 116 8.70 -3.06 -3.63
N PHE A 117 7.62 -2.38 -4.02
CA PHE A 117 7.45 -0.95 -3.75
C PHE A 117 7.40 -0.67 -2.24
N PHE A 118 6.54 -1.40 -1.51
CA PHE A 118 6.41 -1.25 -0.07
C PHE A 118 7.71 -1.63 0.68
N SER A 119 8.32 -2.76 0.34
CA SER A 119 9.53 -3.21 1.04
C SER A 119 10.77 -2.39 0.72
N LYS A 120 11.03 -2.08 -0.56
CA LYS A 120 12.30 -1.47 -0.99
C LYS A 120 12.28 0.06 -1.03
N ASP A 121 11.16 0.67 -1.43
CA ASP A 121 11.07 2.13 -1.55
C ASP A 121 10.49 2.75 -0.28
N LEU A 122 9.42 2.15 0.28
CA LEU A 122 8.79 2.67 1.49
C LEU A 122 9.44 2.18 2.79
N SER A 123 10.35 1.20 2.73
CA SER A 123 10.92 0.53 3.90
C SER A 123 9.87 -0.07 4.85
N LEU A 124 8.77 -0.56 4.27
CA LEU A 124 7.63 -1.19 4.94
C LEU A 124 7.50 -2.64 4.49
N PRO A 125 8.33 -3.56 5.01
CA PRO A 125 8.22 -4.98 4.68
C PRO A 125 6.85 -5.53 5.08
N GLY A 126 6.38 -6.52 4.31
CA GLY A 126 5.05 -7.08 4.45
C GLY A 126 4.79 -8.22 3.47
N THR A 127 3.53 -8.63 3.39
CA THR A 127 3.04 -9.58 2.38
C THR A 127 2.03 -8.89 1.48
N VAL A 128 2.00 -9.28 0.20
CA VAL A 128 1.00 -8.83 -0.74
C VAL A 128 0.31 -10.03 -1.36
N GLU A 129 -1.00 -10.04 -1.33
CA GLU A 129 -1.83 -11.09 -1.92
C GLU A 129 -2.81 -10.49 -2.94
N GLU A 130 -2.94 -11.11 -4.12
CA GLU A 130 -4.07 -10.85 -5.01
C GLU A 130 -5.33 -11.47 -4.38
N THR A 131 -6.29 -10.66 -3.94
CA THR A 131 -7.50 -11.12 -3.24
C THR A 131 -8.66 -11.40 -4.21
N ALA A 132 -8.76 -10.63 -5.29
CA ALA A 132 -9.76 -10.78 -6.35
C ALA A 132 -9.13 -10.63 -7.74
N CYS A 133 -9.67 -11.30 -8.75
CA CYS A 133 -9.18 -11.26 -10.12
C CYS A 133 -10.30 -11.46 -11.15
N ARG A 134 -10.28 -10.68 -12.23
CA ARG A 134 -11.28 -10.85 -13.31
C ARG A 134 -11.19 -12.21 -14.00
N ASN A 135 -9.98 -12.76 -14.15
CA ASN A 135 -9.81 -14.13 -14.66
C ASN A 135 -10.31 -15.21 -13.68
N ALA A 136 -10.48 -14.87 -12.40
CA ALA A 136 -11.13 -15.73 -11.42
C ALA A 136 -12.66 -15.57 -11.38
N GLY A 137 -13.23 -14.63 -12.13
CA GLY A 137 -14.66 -14.35 -12.18
C GLY A 137 -15.09 -13.10 -11.39
N ASP A 138 -14.16 -12.37 -10.78
CA ASP A 138 -14.47 -11.14 -10.03
C ASP A 138 -14.72 -9.94 -10.95
N ALA A 139 -15.32 -8.87 -10.41
CA ALA A 139 -15.59 -7.65 -11.16
C ALA A 139 -14.30 -6.88 -11.55
N ARG A 140 -13.32 -6.88 -10.64
CA ARG A 140 -12.04 -6.17 -10.76
C ARG A 140 -10.92 -6.94 -10.09
N CYS A 141 -9.67 -6.49 -10.26
CA CYS A 141 -8.53 -7.10 -9.58
C CYS A 141 -8.24 -6.35 -8.28
N GLU A 142 -8.05 -7.06 -7.17
CA GLU A 142 -7.81 -6.48 -5.85
C GLU A 142 -6.57 -7.10 -5.20
N PHE A 143 -5.87 -6.31 -4.40
CA PHE A 143 -4.60 -6.67 -3.77
C PHE A 143 -4.59 -6.20 -2.32
N ALA A 144 -4.33 -7.11 -1.39
CA ALA A 144 -4.17 -6.79 0.02
C ALA A 144 -2.69 -6.75 0.40
N VAL A 145 -2.23 -5.61 0.90
CA VAL A 145 -0.89 -5.39 1.42
C VAL A 145 -0.95 -5.41 2.95
N SER A 146 -0.38 -6.43 3.58
CA SER A 146 -0.26 -6.55 5.04
C SER A 146 1.15 -6.16 5.47
N LEU A 147 1.28 -5.19 6.36
CA LEU A 147 2.56 -4.62 6.79
C LEU A 147 3.07 -5.24 8.09
N GLN A 148 4.39 -5.33 8.24
CA GLN A 148 5.01 -5.72 9.48
C GLN A 148 4.82 -4.62 10.55
N PRO A 149 4.18 -4.91 11.69
CA PRO A 149 3.86 -3.88 12.68
C PRO A 149 5.06 -3.08 13.19
N LEU A 150 6.20 -3.75 13.44
CA LEU A 150 7.40 -3.10 13.96
C LEU A 150 7.93 -2.02 13.00
N ALA A 151 7.97 -2.29 11.69
CA ALA A 151 8.42 -1.34 10.69
C ALA A 151 7.46 -0.15 10.58
N VAL A 152 6.16 -0.40 10.68
CA VAL A 152 5.14 0.65 10.71
C VAL A 152 5.36 1.56 11.92
N TYR A 153 5.50 1.02 13.13
CA TYR A 153 5.74 1.86 14.32
C TYR A 153 7.00 2.70 14.19
N GLN A 154 8.10 2.13 13.69
CA GLN A 154 9.38 2.84 13.53
C GLN A 154 9.29 4.03 12.56
N LEU A 155 8.43 3.95 11.53
CA LEU A 155 8.26 5.02 10.54
C LEU A 155 7.14 6.00 10.90
N ALA A 156 6.03 5.49 11.43
CA ALA A 156 4.85 6.26 11.78
C ALA A 156 5.10 7.18 12.98
N LEU A 157 5.79 6.68 14.02
CA LEU A 157 6.02 7.41 15.26
C LEU A 157 7.32 8.20 15.18
N ASP A 158 7.22 9.52 15.30
CA ASP A 158 8.37 10.41 15.41
C ASP A 158 8.76 10.67 16.87
N ASP A 159 9.78 11.50 17.10
CA ASP A 159 10.28 11.77 18.44
C ASP A 159 9.29 12.56 19.30
N VAL A 160 8.41 13.34 18.68
CA VAL A 160 7.31 14.01 19.39
C VAL A 160 6.31 12.96 19.87
N ASP A 161 5.93 12.02 19.01
CA ASP A 161 5.01 10.93 19.38
C ASP A 161 5.59 10.11 20.55
N LYS A 162 6.90 9.81 20.53
CA LYS A 162 7.59 9.15 21.66
C LYS A 162 7.56 9.99 22.95
N THR A 163 7.75 11.30 22.82
CA THR A 163 7.71 12.21 23.98
C THR A 163 6.30 12.28 24.57
N ILE A 164 5.25 12.30 23.75
CA ILE A 164 3.87 12.20 24.21
C ILE A 164 3.66 10.90 24.98
N ILE A 165 4.10 9.76 24.44
CA ILE A 165 4.02 8.45 25.12
C ILE A 165 4.71 8.51 26.49
N SER A 166 5.94 9.03 26.58
CA SER A 166 6.68 9.15 27.84
C SER A 166 5.93 10.01 28.88
N ASN A 167 5.40 11.17 28.48
CA ASN A 167 4.66 12.02 29.42
C ASN A 167 3.34 11.36 29.89
N VAL A 168 2.65 10.62 29.02
CA VAL A 168 1.45 9.84 29.41
C VAL A 168 1.83 8.75 30.40
N MET A 169 2.95 8.04 30.20
CA MET A 169 3.46 7.04 31.15
C MET A 169 3.80 7.64 32.52
N GLU A 170 4.18 8.91 32.57
CA GLU A 170 4.42 9.67 33.81
C GLU A 170 3.13 10.21 34.47
N GLY A 171 1.96 9.93 33.88
CA GLY A 171 0.67 10.40 34.38
C GLY A 171 0.39 11.87 34.11
N GLN A 172 1.08 12.49 33.15
CA GLN A 172 0.79 13.87 32.74
C GLN A 172 -0.49 13.94 31.91
N ASN A 173 -1.28 14.97 32.16
CA ASN A 173 -2.48 15.24 31.37
C ASN A 173 -2.14 16.02 30.09
N ARG A 174 -3.10 16.07 29.15
CA ARG A 174 -2.94 16.73 27.84
C ARG A 174 -2.43 18.18 27.93
N ALA A 175 -2.95 18.97 28.87
CA ALA A 175 -2.55 20.38 29.03
C ALA A 175 -1.05 20.50 29.37
N ARG A 176 -0.53 19.67 30.29
CA ARG A 176 0.90 19.66 30.62
C ARG A 176 1.77 19.19 29.47
N ILE A 177 1.29 18.23 28.67
CA ILE A 177 1.98 17.76 27.46
C ILE A 177 2.06 18.86 26.40
N SER A 178 0.98 19.61 26.22
CA SER A 178 0.93 20.77 25.32
C SER A 178 1.92 21.86 25.75
N GLU A 179 1.98 22.17 27.05
CA GLU A 179 2.95 23.11 27.62
C GLU A 179 4.40 22.63 27.44
N SER A 180 4.69 21.35 27.73
CA SER A 180 6.06 20.81 27.68
C SER A 180 6.62 20.70 26.25
N LEU A 181 5.74 20.52 25.26
CA LEU A 181 6.11 20.43 23.85
C LEU A 181 6.02 21.78 23.11
N GLU A 182 5.61 22.85 23.79
CA GLU A 182 5.30 24.15 23.18
C GLU A 182 4.38 24.02 21.94
N MET A 183 3.40 23.13 22.06
CA MET A 183 2.55 22.67 20.96
C MET A 183 1.09 23.02 21.23
N ALA A 184 0.36 23.39 20.19
CA ALA A 184 -1.07 23.65 20.31
C ALA A 184 -1.84 22.40 20.75
N ASP A 185 -2.84 22.59 21.62
CA ASP A 185 -3.59 21.50 22.27
C ASP A 185 -4.33 20.60 21.26
N ASP A 186 -4.75 21.17 20.12
CA ASP A 186 -5.36 20.46 19.00
C ASP A 186 -4.37 19.54 18.26
N GLU A 187 -3.13 19.98 18.06
CA GLU A 187 -2.06 19.14 17.48
C GLU A 187 -1.68 18.00 18.44
N VAL A 188 -1.59 18.26 19.75
CA VAL A 188 -1.37 17.20 20.74
C VAL A 188 -2.51 16.19 20.68
N LEU A 189 -3.76 16.64 20.67
CA LEU A 189 -4.94 15.78 20.57
C LEU A 189 -4.94 14.97 19.27
N PHE A 190 -4.58 15.58 18.13
CA PHE A 190 -4.43 14.88 16.85
C PHE A 190 -3.41 13.74 16.94
N ARG A 191 -2.24 14.01 17.53
CA ARG A 191 -1.20 12.99 17.74
C ARG A 191 -1.63 11.89 18.71
N MET A 192 -2.30 12.23 19.81
CA MET A 192 -2.86 11.24 20.73
C MET A 192 -3.93 10.37 20.06
N ASN A 193 -4.74 10.92 19.15
CA ASN A 193 -5.68 10.14 18.34
C ASN A 193 -4.96 9.16 17.38
N ILE A 194 -3.82 9.56 16.81
CA ILE A 194 -2.98 8.64 16.05
C ILE A 194 -2.47 7.51 16.96
N LEU A 195 -1.92 7.83 18.14
CA LEU A 195 -1.43 6.82 19.10
C LEU A 195 -2.53 5.86 19.55
N LYS A 196 -3.75 6.38 19.77
CA LYS A 196 -4.95 5.58 20.06
C LYS A 196 -5.32 4.66 18.91
N ARG A 197 -5.27 5.17 17.67
CA ARG A 197 -5.48 4.34 16.47
C ARG A 197 -4.48 3.18 16.46
N TYR A 198 -3.21 3.46 16.70
CA TYR A 198 -2.12 2.48 16.80
C TYR A 198 -2.21 1.54 18.01
N LYS A 199 -3.26 1.64 18.85
CA LYS A 199 -3.43 0.83 20.08
C LYS A 199 -2.27 0.95 21.06
N ILE A 200 -1.66 2.14 21.08
CA ILE A 200 -0.67 2.54 22.08
C ILE A 200 -1.38 3.18 23.26
N LEU A 201 -2.40 4.00 22.95
CA LEU A 201 -3.31 4.57 23.94
C LEU A 201 -4.70 3.93 23.86
N ASN A 202 -5.40 3.86 24.99
CA ASN A 202 -6.78 3.41 25.11
C ASN A 202 -7.79 4.54 24.76
N ASP A 203 -9.08 4.29 24.99
CA ASP A 203 -10.13 5.26 24.66
C ASP A 203 -10.08 6.54 25.49
N ASP A 204 -9.53 6.44 26.71
CA ASP A 204 -9.36 7.51 27.69
C ASP A 204 -7.97 8.18 27.61
N TYR A 205 -7.19 7.85 26.59
CA TYR A 205 -5.83 8.33 26.36
C TYR A 205 -4.78 7.90 27.38
N GLU A 206 -5.02 6.78 28.07
CA GLU A 206 -4.03 6.12 28.94
C GLU A 206 -3.30 5.02 28.18
N MET A 207 -2.18 4.51 28.72
CA MET A 207 -1.45 3.41 28.09
C MET A 207 -2.31 2.14 28.03
N THR A 208 -2.22 1.43 26.91
CA THR A 208 -2.94 0.16 26.66
C THR A 208 -2.28 -1.02 27.36
#